data_AF-A0A8T3NZW7-F1
#
_entry.id   AF-A0A8T3NZW7-F1
#
_cell.length_a   1.000
_cell.length_b   1.000
_cell.length_c   1.000
_cell.angle_alpha   90.00
_cell.angle_beta   90.00
_cell.angle_gamma   90.00
#
_symmetry.space_group_name_H-M   'P 1'
#
loop_
_entity.id
_entity.type
_entity.pdbx_description
1 polymer ?
#
loop_
_entity_poly.entity_id
_entity_poly.type
_entity_poly.pdbx_seq_one_letter_code
_entity_poly.pdbx_strand_id
1 'polypeptide(L)'
;MSPPLVPPADPLAEPIRLAFADAWGEMGAAWGVQPSVARVHGYLLAHGGVLTEREIREALGLSHRAASLALAETEAWGLAERVHSDRAARRGPSPAAYEVVRDHWRWFQRIAEQRKLREADPLMPRLEACLARADEAVRAAPADLELVRLREWLTELLSFIRLFDRAVTLVARAESAEIARGFSVLAHLSDESLDRLVRLFGTLPEQELATTIDAVSRVSPQVARRILSTAGRIARLTR
;
A
#
# COMPACT_ATOMS: atom_id res chain seq x y z
N MET A 1 -22.32 -3.21 -43.57
CA MET A 1 -22.39 -3.42 -42.10
C MET A 1 -20.97 -3.49 -41.58
N SER A 2 -20.54 -2.52 -40.77
CA SER A 2 -19.20 -2.57 -40.18
C SER A 2 -19.15 -3.68 -39.13
N PRO A 3 -18.08 -4.49 -39.08
CA PRO A 3 -17.93 -5.54 -38.07
C PRO A 3 -17.86 -4.92 -36.66
N PRO A 4 -18.21 -5.66 -35.60
CA PRO A 4 -18.07 -5.15 -34.23
C PRO A 4 -16.60 -4.79 -33.96
N LEU A 5 -16.39 -3.54 -33.53
CA LEU A 5 -15.08 -2.92 -33.27
C LEU A 5 -14.40 -3.39 -31.96
N VAL A 6 -15.03 -4.34 -31.28
CA VAL A 6 -14.56 -4.96 -30.04
C VAL A 6 -14.45 -6.45 -30.34
N PRO A 7 -13.28 -7.10 -30.18
CA PRO A 7 -13.29 -8.56 -30.10
C PRO A 7 -14.27 -8.89 -28.97
N PRO A 8 -15.34 -9.67 -29.22
CA PRO A 8 -16.32 -9.95 -28.18
C PRO A 8 -15.56 -10.37 -26.93
N ALA A 9 -15.89 -9.74 -25.80
CA ALA A 9 -15.30 -10.13 -24.53
C ALA A 9 -15.40 -11.64 -24.46
N ASP A 10 -14.27 -12.31 -24.27
CA ASP A 10 -14.25 -13.76 -24.25
C ASP A 10 -15.37 -14.21 -23.29
N PRO A 11 -16.39 -14.92 -23.80
CA PRO A 11 -17.59 -15.20 -23.03
C PRO A 11 -17.28 -16.01 -21.77
N LEU A 12 -16.10 -16.63 -21.70
CA LEU A 12 -15.59 -17.32 -20.52
C LEU A 12 -14.83 -16.39 -19.57
N ALA A 13 -14.07 -15.41 -20.08
CA ALA A 13 -13.26 -14.52 -19.26
C ALA A 13 -14.07 -13.38 -18.62
N GLU A 14 -15.09 -12.86 -19.32
CA GLU A 14 -15.85 -11.70 -18.84
C GLU A 14 -16.58 -11.94 -17.51
N PRO A 15 -17.29 -13.08 -17.31
CA PRO A 15 -17.87 -13.39 -16.01
C PRO A 15 -16.83 -13.45 -14.88
N ILE A 16 -15.62 -13.92 -15.16
CA ILE A 16 -14.52 -13.99 -14.18
C ILE A 16 -14.04 -12.58 -13.82
N ARG A 17 -13.89 -11.68 -14.80
CA ARG A 17 -13.49 -10.28 -14.54
C ARG A 17 -14.52 -9.54 -13.70
N LEU A 18 -15.80 -9.73 -13.98
CA LEU A 18 -16.89 -9.11 -13.21
C LEU A 18 -16.94 -9.67 -11.78
N ALA A 19 -16.83 -11.00 -11.61
CA ALA A 19 -16.76 -11.61 -10.30
C ALA A 19 -15.55 -11.13 -9.49
N PHE A 20 -14.38 -10.99 -10.13
CA PHE A 20 -13.21 -10.40 -9.49
C PHE A 20 -13.43 -8.94 -9.11
N ALA A 21 -14.00 -8.12 -10.01
CA ALA A 21 -14.29 -6.72 -9.73
C ALA A 21 -15.24 -6.56 -8.54
N ASP A 22 -16.28 -7.40 -8.44
CA ASP A 22 -17.23 -7.41 -7.34
C ASP A 22 -16.56 -7.77 -6.00
N ALA A 23 -15.81 -8.88 -5.97
CA ALA A 23 -15.05 -9.28 -4.79
C ALA A 23 -14.01 -8.21 -4.37
N TRP A 24 -13.36 -7.58 -5.34
CA TRP A 24 -12.44 -6.48 -5.10
C TRP A 24 -13.16 -5.23 -4.55
N GLY A 25 -14.39 -4.99 -5.01
CA GLY A 25 -15.31 -3.99 -4.47
C GLY A 25 -15.64 -4.19 -3.00
N GLU A 26 -16.00 -5.41 -2.62
CA GLU A 26 -16.29 -5.81 -1.25
C GLU A 26 -15.05 -5.68 -0.35
N MET A 27 -13.90 -6.16 -0.84
CA MET A 27 -12.62 -5.99 -0.15
C MET A 27 -12.30 -4.50 0.06
N GLY A 28 -12.45 -3.67 -0.98
CA GLY A 28 -12.22 -2.22 -0.88
C GLY A 28 -13.09 -1.57 0.21
N ALA A 29 -14.37 -1.94 0.27
CA ALA A 29 -15.31 -1.45 1.27
C ALA A 29 -14.86 -1.79 2.70
N ALA A 30 -14.42 -3.04 2.92
CA ALA A 30 -13.91 -3.49 4.22
C ALA A 30 -12.66 -2.72 4.69
N TRP A 31 -11.94 -2.10 3.76
CA TRP A 31 -10.74 -1.31 4.03
C TRP A 31 -10.95 0.21 3.93
N GLY A 32 -12.21 0.67 3.86
CA GLY A 32 -12.57 2.08 3.85
C GLY A 32 -12.48 2.77 2.49
N VAL A 33 -12.36 2.02 1.39
CA VAL A 33 -12.43 2.53 0.02
C VAL A 33 -13.86 2.39 -0.50
N GLN A 34 -14.37 3.40 -1.21
CA GLN A 34 -15.72 3.33 -1.78
C GLN A 34 -15.85 2.12 -2.73
N PRO A 35 -16.90 1.28 -2.61
CA PRO A 35 -17.02 0.05 -3.39
C PRO A 35 -16.91 0.27 -4.90
N SER A 36 -17.51 1.34 -5.44
CA SER A 36 -17.47 1.64 -6.87
C SER A 36 -16.05 1.95 -7.39
N VAL A 37 -15.22 2.61 -6.58
CA VAL A 37 -13.82 2.93 -6.93
C VAL A 37 -13.02 1.64 -7.00
N ALA A 38 -13.18 0.78 -5.98
CA ALA A 38 -12.54 -0.52 -5.97
C ALA A 38 -13.02 -1.42 -7.13
N ARG A 39 -14.33 -1.52 -7.40
CA ARG A 39 -14.86 -2.28 -8.54
C ARG A 39 -14.28 -1.81 -9.88
N VAL A 40 -14.21 -0.49 -10.11
CA VAL A 40 -13.60 0.09 -11.32
C VAL A 40 -12.13 -0.30 -11.44
N HIS A 41 -11.35 -0.14 -10.36
CA HIS A 41 -9.94 -0.54 -10.35
C HIS A 41 -9.75 -2.04 -10.59
N GLY A 42 -10.52 -2.88 -9.89
CA GLY A 42 -10.47 -4.33 -10.03
C GLY A 42 -10.82 -4.80 -11.43
N TYR A 43 -11.85 -4.21 -12.06
CA TYR A 43 -12.21 -4.51 -13.44
C TYR A 43 -11.11 -4.11 -14.42
N LEU A 44 -10.52 -2.93 -14.26
CA LEU A 44 -9.40 -2.48 -15.09
C LEU A 44 -8.18 -3.41 -14.96
N LEU A 45 -7.84 -3.86 -13.74
CA LEU A 45 -6.78 -4.83 -13.48
C LEU A 45 -7.02 -6.15 -14.21
N ALA A 46 -8.23 -6.70 -14.08
CA ALA A 46 -8.61 -7.99 -14.67
C ALA A 46 -8.80 -7.92 -16.20
N HIS A 47 -9.14 -6.75 -16.74
CA HIS A 47 -9.21 -6.51 -18.18
C HIS A 47 -7.81 -6.41 -18.80
N GLY A 48 -6.91 -5.64 -18.17
CA GLY A 48 -5.51 -5.61 -18.56
C GLY A 48 -5.15 -4.82 -19.81
N GLY A 49 -6.04 -3.93 -20.26
CA GLY A 49 -5.86 -3.08 -21.42
C GLY A 49 -6.59 -1.75 -21.25
N VAL A 50 -6.46 -0.86 -22.24
CA VAL A 50 -7.07 0.47 -22.23
C VAL A 50 -8.58 0.37 -22.43
N LEU A 51 -9.35 0.96 -21.53
CA LEU A 51 -10.82 1.03 -21.60
C LEU A 51 -11.33 2.46 -21.57
N THR A 52 -12.38 2.74 -22.35
CA THR A 52 -13.13 3.99 -22.27
C THR A 52 -14.05 4.01 -21.05
N GLU A 53 -14.39 5.21 -20.57
CA GLU A 53 -15.40 5.38 -19.51
C GLU A 53 -16.70 4.62 -19.83
N ARG A 54 -17.12 4.68 -21.09
CA ARG A 54 -18.34 4.03 -21.58
C ARG A 54 -18.27 2.51 -21.42
N GLU A 55 -17.15 1.89 -21.81
CA GLU A 55 -16.96 0.43 -21.70
C GLU A 55 -16.97 -0.02 -20.24
N ILE A 56 -16.31 0.73 -19.35
CA ILE A 56 -16.28 0.44 -17.91
C ILE A 56 -17.69 0.55 -17.32
N ARG A 57 -18.40 1.63 -17.67
CA ARG A 57 -19.76 1.88 -17.22
C ARG A 57 -20.72 0.78 -17.66
N GLU A 58 -20.66 0.38 -18.93
CA GLU A 58 -21.50 -0.67 -19.50
C GLU A 58 -21.20 -2.03 -18.87
N ALA A 59 -19.93 -2.39 -18.70
CA ALA A 59 -19.53 -3.66 -18.09
C ALA A 59 -19.98 -3.76 -16.63
N LEU A 60 -19.81 -2.69 -15.84
CA LEU A 60 -20.11 -2.70 -14.40
C LEU A 60 -21.54 -2.28 -14.05
N GLY A 61 -22.37 -1.96 -15.04
CA GLY A 61 -23.75 -1.50 -14.81
C GLY A 61 -23.84 -0.18 -14.04
N LEU A 62 -22.84 0.70 -14.19
CA LEU A 62 -22.79 1.98 -13.48
C LEU A 62 -23.60 3.07 -14.21
N SER A 63 -24.10 4.06 -13.47
CA SER A 63 -24.55 5.31 -14.11
C SER A 63 -23.34 6.10 -14.63
N HIS A 64 -23.56 7.03 -15.57
CA HIS A 64 -22.48 7.90 -16.06
C HIS A 64 -21.80 8.66 -14.91
N ARG A 65 -22.60 9.29 -14.03
CA ARG A 65 -22.07 9.99 -12.85
C ARG A 65 -21.28 9.07 -11.92
N ALA A 66 -21.77 7.84 -11.67
CA ALA A 66 -21.08 6.90 -10.78
C ALA A 66 -19.75 6.44 -11.38
N ALA A 67 -19.70 6.15 -12.68
CA ALA A 67 -18.47 5.80 -13.39
C ALA A 67 -17.46 6.95 -13.38
N SER A 68 -17.88 8.17 -13.73
CA SER A 68 -16.98 9.33 -13.78
C SER A 68 -16.40 9.66 -12.40
N LEU A 69 -17.20 9.60 -11.32
CA LEU A 69 -16.70 9.80 -9.95
C LEU A 69 -15.73 8.69 -9.53
N ALA A 70 -16.06 7.43 -9.80
CA ALA A 70 -15.20 6.31 -9.45
C ALA A 70 -13.87 6.37 -10.22
N LEU A 71 -13.88 6.76 -11.49
CA LEU A 71 -12.68 6.93 -12.30
C LEU A 71 -11.84 8.12 -11.85
N ALA A 72 -12.45 9.27 -11.58
CA ALA A 72 -11.73 10.43 -11.05
C ALA A 72 -11.04 10.11 -9.71
N GLU A 73 -11.72 9.36 -8.84
CA GLU A 73 -11.14 8.91 -7.59
C GLU A 73 -10.02 7.89 -7.82
N THR A 74 -10.22 6.92 -8.72
CA THR A 74 -9.17 5.95 -9.12
C THR A 74 -7.92 6.67 -9.67
N GLU A 75 -8.10 7.73 -10.47
CA GLU A 75 -7.02 8.62 -10.92
C GLU A 75 -6.36 9.35 -9.73
N ALA A 76 -7.14 9.88 -8.79
CA ALA A 76 -6.62 10.57 -7.61
C ALA A 76 -5.85 9.64 -6.65
N TRP A 77 -6.17 8.35 -6.61
CA TRP A 77 -5.35 7.34 -5.93
C TRP A 77 -4.09 6.96 -6.72
N GLY A 78 -3.97 7.42 -7.98
CA GLY A 78 -2.92 7.02 -8.90
C GLY A 78 -3.07 5.56 -9.35
N LEU A 79 -4.25 4.96 -9.31
CA LEU A 79 -4.42 3.54 -9.68
C LEU A 79 -4.71 3.35 -11.17
N ALA A 80 -5.19 4.40 -11.82
CA ALA A 80 -5.36 4.48 -13.26
C ALA A 80 -4.94 5.85 -13.79
N GLU A 81 -4.59 5.91 -15.06
CA GLU A 81 -4.17 7.13 -15.75
C GLU A 81 -5.01 7.30 -17.00
N ARG A 82 -5.42 8.55 -17.27
CA ARG A 82 -6.14 8.88 -18.49
C ARG A 82 -5.17 8.89 -19.67
N VAL A 83 -5.50 8.13 -20.70
CA VAL A 83 -4.66 7.95 -21.89
C VAL A 83 -5.39 8.39 -23.15
N HIS A 84 -4.62 8.82 -24.15
CA HIS A 84 -5.14 9.06 -25.50
C HIS A 84 -5.31 7.74 -26.23
N SER A 85 -6.47 7.52 -26.84
CA SER A 85 -6.78 6.29 -27.57
C SER A 85 -7.30 6.62 -28.97
N ASP A 86 -6.67 6.05 -30.00
CA ASP A 86 -7.15 6.13 -31.39
C ASP A 86 -8.50 5.43 -31.59
N ARG A 87 -8.91 4.57 -30.65
CA ARG A 87 -10.27 4.00 -30.60
C ARG A 87 -11.29 5.04 -30.11
N ALA A 88 -10.87 5.94 -29.22
CA ALA A 88 -11.67 7.05 -28.74
C ALA A 88 -11.74 8.21 -29.75
N ALA A 89 -10.66 8.48 -30.51
CA ALA A 89 -10.57 9.63 -31.41
C ALA A 89 -11.45 9.58 -32.69
N ARG A 90 -12.17 8.48 -32.96
CA ARG A 90 -12.93 8.28 -34.21
C ARG A 90 -14.36 8.83 -34.21
N ARG A 91 -14.83 9.45 -33.12
CA ARG A 91 -16.17 10.06 -33.02
C ARG A 91 -16.14 11.35 -32.19
N GLY A 92 -15.84 12.49 -32.80
CA GLY A 92 -15.89 13.80 -32.11
C GLY A 92 -14.86 13.91 -30.97
N PRO A 93 -15.09 14.73 -29.92
CA PRO A 93 -14.15 14.82 -28.81
C PRO A 93 -13.90 13.43 -28.22
N SER A 94 -12.64 13.01 -28.27
CA SER A 94 -12.18 11.66 -27.91
C SER A 94 -12.68 11.30 -26.50
N PRO A 95 -13.52 10.26 -26.32
CA PRO A 95 -13.92 9.80 -25.00
C PRO A 95 -12.69 9.53 -24.14
N ALA A 96 -12.77 9.89 -22.86
CA ALA A 96 -11.72 9.56 -21.91
C ALA A 96 -11.49 8.04 -21.88
N ALA A 97 -10.24 7.63 -22.09
CA ALA A 97 -9.78 6.27 -21.96
C ALA A 97 -8.79 6.16 -20.81
N TYR A 98 -8.71 4.98 -20.21
CA TYR A 98 -8.02 4.73 -18.95
C TYR A 98 -7.14 3.50 -19.07
N GLU A 99 -5.92 3.62 -18.56
CA GLU A 99 -4.99 2.52 -18.38
C GLU A 99 -4.69 2.33 -16.89
N VAL A 100 -4.59 1.09 -16.44
CA VAL A 100 -4.36 0.76 -15.02
C VAL A 100 -2.88 0.55 -14.74
N VAL A 101 -2.46 0.87 -13.52
CA VAL A 101 -1.15 0.46 -13.01
C VAL A 101 -1.12 -1.05 -12.83
N ARG A 102 -0.43 -1.77 -13.71
CA ARG A 102 -0.44 -3.26 -13.71
C ARG A 102 0.51 -3.90 -12.70
N ASP A 103 1.57 -3.21 -12.32
CA ASP A 103 2.53 -3.72 -11.34
C ASP A 103 1.88 -3.72 -9.94
N HIS A 104 1.72 -4.92 -9.38
CA HIS A 104 1.11 -5.15 -8.06
C HIS A 104 1.78 -4.37 -6.94
N TRP A 105 3.11 -4.33 -6.95
CA TRP A 105 3.86 -3.60 -5.94
C TRP A 105 3.71 -2.10 -6.14
N ARG A 106 3.65 -1.64 -7.40
CA ARG A 106 3.51 -0.22 -7.70
C ARG A 106 2.16 0.33 -7.24
N TRP A 107 1.05 -0.34 -7.55
CA TRP A 107 -0.24 0.16 -7.10
C TRP A 107 -0.40 0.00 -5.58
N PHE A 108 0.19 -1.02 -4.96
CA PHE A 108 0.23 -1.15 -3.49
C PHE A 108 0.96 0.03 -2.82
N GLN A 109 2.11 0.43 -3.36
CA GLN A 109 2.84 1.61 -2.88
C GLN A 109 2.01 2.89 -3.04
N ARG A 110 1.36 3.09 -4.20
CA ARG A 110 0.49 4.25 -4.43
C ARG A 110 -0.65 4.30 -3.41
N ILE A 111 -1.25 3.15 -3.05
CA ILE A 111 -2.25 3.08 -1.97
C ILE A 111 -1.62 3.52 -0.64
N ALA A 112 -0.48 2.96 -0.25
CA ALA A 112 0.17 3.29 1.02
C ALA A 112 0.53 4.79 1.13
N GLU A 113 1.06 5.38 0.06
CA GLU A 113 1.35 6.81 -0.04
C GLU A 113 0.08 7.66 0.10
N GLN A 114 -0.98 7.30 -0.62
CA GLN A 114 -2.24 8.03 -0.57
C GLN A 114 -2.92 7.93 0.80
N ARG A 115 -2.87 6.77 1.46
CA ARG A 115 -3.39 6.64 2.83
C ARG A 115 -2.58 7.49 3.81
N LYS A 116 -1.25 7.50 3.70
CA LYS A 116 -0.41 8.39 4.50
C LYS A 116 -0.80 9.85 4.30
N LEU A 117 -0.88 10.32 3.05
CA LEU A 117 -1.23 11.71 2.72
C LEU A 117 -2.63 12.12 3.19
N ARG A 118 -3.62 11.22 3.06
CA ARG A 118 -5.03 11.52 3.35
C ARG A 118 -5.41 11.32 4.81
N GLU A 119 -4.78 10.38 5.51
CA GLU A 119 -5.21 9.90 6.83
C GLU A 119 -4.17 10.15 7.93
N ALA A 120 -2.89 9.84 7.68
CA ALA A 120 -1.85 9.92 8.70
C ALA A 120 -1.25 11.33 8.84
N ASP A 121 -0.84 11.94 7.72
CA ASP A 121 -0.18 13.25 7.69
C ASP A 121 -1.04 14.37 8.33
N PRO A 122 -2.37 14.46 8.09
CA PRO A 122 -3.20 15.49 8.72
C PRO A 122 -3.42 15.27 10.22
N LEU A 123 -3.27 14.03 10.70
CA LEU A 123 -3.51 13.65 12.10
C LEU A 123 -2.30 13.99 12.99
N MET A 124 -1.08 13.82 12.47
CA MET A 124 0.17 14.04 13.21
C MET A 124 0.23 15.38 13.97
N PRO A 125 0.05 16.56 13.33
CA PRO A 125 0.14 17.83 14.05
C PRO A 125 -0.96 18.01 15.11
N ARG A 126 -2.10 17.33 14.96
CA ARG A 126 -3.20 17.38 15.95
C ARG A 126 -2.84 16.57 17.19
N LEU A 127 -2.25 15.40 17.02
CA LEU A 127 -1.78 14.56 18.13
C LEU A 127 -0.63 15.23 18.88
N GLU A 128 0.29 15.89 18.16
CA GLU A 128 1.36 16.69 18.77
C GLU A 128 0.80 17.83 19.62
N ALA A 129 -0.22 18.54 19.14
CA ALA A 129 -0.89 19.59 19.91
C ALA A 129 -1.60 19.03 21.16
N CYS A 130 -2.20 17.83 21.07
CA CYS A 130 -2.77 17.15 22.23
C CYS A 130 -1.71 16.81 23.29
N LEU A 131 -0.56 16.27 22.87
CA LEU A 131 0.55 15.97 23.77
C LEU A 131 1.09 17.25 24.44
N ALA A 132 1.26 18.33 23.69
CA ALA A 132 1.72 19.61 24.23
C ALA A 132 0.78 20.15 25.33
N ARG A 133 -0.54 20.04 25.12
CA ARG A 133 -1.55 20.40 26.14
C ARG A 133 -1.51 19.48 27.35
N ALA A 134 -1.30 18.18 27.14
CA ALA A 134 -1.15 17.23 28.24
C ALA A 134 0.10 17.54 29.07
N ASP A 135 1.22 17.91 28.43
CA ASP A 135 2.44 18.35 29.12
C ASP A 135 2.21 19.63 29.94
N GLU A 136 1.46 20.61 29.41
CA GLU A 136 1.07 21.81 30.15
C GLU A 136 0.21 21.47 31.38
N ALA A 137 -0.78 20.60 31.21
CA ALA A 137 -1.69 20.20 32.28
C ALA A 137 -0.94 19.44 33.39
N VAL A 138 -0.05 18.51 33.05
CA VAL A 138 0.79 17.80 34.02
C VAL A 138 1.72 18.76 34.77
N ARG A 139 2.28 19.78 34.10
CA ARG A 139 3.07 20.81 34.80
C ARG A 139 2.26 21.62 35.80
N ALA A 140 1.00 21.93 35.47
CA ALA A 140 0.12 22.69 36.35
C ALA A 140 -0.40 21.86 37.55
N ALA A 141 -0.63 20.55 37.35
CA ALA A 141 -1.15 19.64 38.35
C ALA A 141 -0.38 18.30 38.36
N PRO A 142 0.88 18.28 38.84
CA PRO A 142 1.75 17.10 38.75
C PRO A 142 1.30 15.89 39.59
N ALA A 143 0.43 16.12 40.58
CA ALA A 143 -0.15 15.05 41.41
C ALA A 143 -1.42 14.42 40.80
N ASP A 144 -1.93 14.96 39.69
CA ASP A 144 -3.09 14.41 39.00
C ASP A 144 -2.68 13.18 38.18
N LEU A 145 -3.02 12.00 38.69
CA LEU A 145 -2.67 10.72 38.07
C LEU A 145 -3.39 10.47 36.74
N GLU A 146 -4.55 11.09 36.49
CA GLU A 146 -5.24 10.96 35.21
C GLU A 146 -4.47 11.70 34.11
N LEU A 147 -4.03 12.93 34.40
CA LEU A 147 -3.22 13.72 33.48
C LEU A 147 -1.88 13.04 33.17
N VAL A 148 -1.21 12.49 34.19
CA VAL A 148 0.06 11.76 33.99
C VAL A 148 -0.14 10.56 33.06
N ARG A 149 -1.14 9.70 33.32
CA ARG A 149 -1.43 8.53 32.48
C ARG A 149 -1.81 8.91 31.05
N LEU A 150 -2.63 9.94 30.88
CA LEU A 150 -3.04 10.41 29.55
C LEU A 150 -1.83 10.90 28.74
N ARG A 151 -0.93 11.66 29.39
CA ARG A 151 0.30 12.16 28.77
C ARG A 151 1.24 11.02 28.37
N GLU A 152 1.42 10.02 29.24
CA GLU A 152 2.21 8.81 28.95
C GLU A 152 1.64 8.07 27.74
N TRP A 153 0.33 7.78 27.73
CA TRP A 153 -0.33 7.12 26.62
C TRP A 153 -0.22 7.91 25.30
N LEU A 154 -0.40 9.24 25.33
CA LEU A 154 -0.22 10.10 24.15
C LEU A 154 1.24 10.05 23.64
N THR A 155 2.21 9.98 24.54
CA THR A 155 3.63 9.87 24.19
C THR A 155 3.93 8.53 23.50
N GLU A 156 3.40 7.44 24.05
CA GLU A 156 3.54 6.09 23.47
C GLU A 156 2.86 5.99 22.10
N LEU A 157 1.61 6.49 22.00
CA LEU A 157 0.86 6.49 20.75
C LEU A 157 1.59 7.28 19.66
N LEU A 158 2.08 8.48 19.98
CA LEU A 158 2.80 9.31 19.02
C LEU A 158 4.11 8.66 18.57
N SER A 159 4.84 8.03 19.49
CA SER A 159 6.03 7.24 19.18
C SER A 159 5.70 6.09 18.22
N PHE A 160 4.62 5.34 18.49
CA PHE A 160 4.15 4.27 17.62
C PHE A 160 3.80 4.77 16.21
N ILE A 161 3.01 5.84 16.11
CA ILE A 161 2.57 6.37 14.81
C ILE A 161 3.79 6.86 14.00
N ARG A 162 4.77 7.52 14.63
CA ARG A 162 6.00 7.96 13.96
C ARG A 162 6.85 6.79 13.44
N LEU A 163 6.96 5.71 14.21
CA LEU A 163 7.66 4.50 13.76
C LEU A 163 6.94 3.85 12.58
N PHE A 164 5.62 3.74 12.65
CA PHE A 164 4.80 3.21 11.57
C PHE A 164 4.91 4.08 10.30
N ASP A 165 4.83 5.40 10.43
CA ASP A 165 4.99 6.35 9.33
C ASP A 165 6.34 6.21 8.63
N ARG A 166 7.42 6.05 9.41
CA ARG A 166 8.76 5.79 8.88
C ARG A 166 8.82 4.48 8.09
N ALA A 167 8.17 3.42 8.58
CA ALA A 167 8.11 2.13 7.90
C ALA A 167 7.31 2.21 6.59
N VAL A 168 6.14 2.87 6.61
CA VAL A 168 5.33 3.10 5.40
C VAL A 168 6.12 3.91 4.37
N THR A 169 6.79 4.96 4.80
CA THR A 169 7.63 5.80 3.93
C THR A 169 8.79 5.01 3.30
N LEU A 170 9.38 4.06 4.03
CA LEU A 170 10.42 3.18 3.48
C LEU A 170 9.86 2.32 2.34
N VAL A 171 8.69 1.70 2.54
CA VAL A 171 8.04 0.87 1.51
C VAL A 171 7.63 1.70 0.30
N ALA A 172 7.06 2.89 0.52
CA ALA A 172 6.67 3.81 -0.55
C ALA A 172 7.85 4.20 -1.46
N ARG A 173 9.05 4.39 -0.88
CA ARG A 173 10.25 4.84 -1.61
C ARG A 173 11.03 3.71 -2.29
N ALA A 174 10.80 2.45 -1.94
CA ALA A 174 11.51 1.31 -2.51
C ALA A 174 11.13 1.10 -3.98
N GLU A 175 11.97 0.40 -4.75
CA GLU A 175 11.54 -0.09 -6.07
C GLU A 175 10.64 -1.32 -5.91
N SER A 176 9.69 -1.53 -6.83
CA SER A 176 8.83 -2.73 -6.86
C SER A 176 9.64 -4.02 -6.76
N ALA A 177 10.79 -4.08 -7.45
CA ALA A 177 11.66 -5.25 -7.45
C ALA A 177 12.35 -5.49 -6.11
N GLU A 178 12.62 -4.44 -5.33
CA GLU A 178 13.20 -4.56 -4.00
C GLU A 178 12.19 -5.13 -3.01
N ILE A 179 10.95 -4.63 -3.05
CA ILE A 179 9.85 -5.14 -2.22
C ILE A 179 9.58 -6.60 -2.56
N ALA A 180 9.43 -6.92 -3.85
CA ALA A 180 9.20 -8.28 -4.33
C ALA A 180 10.28 -9.25 -3.83
N ARG A 181 11.56 -8.85 -3.90
CA ARG A 181 12.68 -9.65 -3.37
C ARG A 181 12.57 -9.84 -1.86
N GLY A 182 12.26 -8.80 -1.10
CA GLY A 182 12.08 -8.89 0.35
C GLY A 182 11.00 -9.89 0.75
N PHE A 183 9.82 -9.81 0.13
CA PHE A 183 8.73 -10.76 0.37
C PHE A 183 9.05 -12.17 -0.14
N SER A 184 9.78 -12.30 -1.25
CA SER A 184 10.21 -13.61 -1.74
C SER A 184 11.11 -14.33 -0.74
N VAL A 185 11.99 -13.62 -0.02
CA VAL A 185 12.78 -14.24 1.07
C VAL A 185 11.87 -14.85 2.14
N LEU A 186 10.79 -14.17 2.52
CA LEU A 186 9.83 -14.69 3.51
C LEU A 186 9.17 -15.98 3.04
N ALA A 187 8.87 -16.12 1.75
CA ALA A 187 8.29 -17.33 1.18
C ALA A 187 9.20 -18.57 1.25
N HIS A 188 10.50 -18.38 1.51
CA HIS A 188 11.46 -19.48 1.70
C HIS A 188 11.71 -19.82 3.18
N LEU A 189 11.08 -19.09 4.12
CA LEU A 189 11.21 -19.31 5.54
C LEU A 189 9.96 -20.01 6.08
N SER A 190 10.14 -20.96 6.99
CA SER A 190 9.00 -21.53 7.72
C SER A 190 8.48 -20.56 8.77
N ASP A 191 7.20 -20.67 9.13
CA ASP A 191 6.59 -19.87 10.21
C ASP A 191 7.37 -20.01 11.52
N GLU A 192 7.83 -21.22 11.87
CA GLU A 192 8.68 -21.46 13.05
C GLU A 192 10.03 -20.72 12.97
N SER A 193 10.56 -20.52 11.76
CA SER A 193 11.79 -19.73 11.57
C SER A 193 11.52 -18.24 11.74
N LEU A 194 10.38 -17.74 11.24
CA LEU A 194 9.95 -16.36 11.44
C LEU A 194 9.68 -16.07 12.93
N ASP A 195 9.01 -16.96 13.64
CA ASP A 195 8.74 -16.81 15.08
C ASP A 195 10.03 -16.76 15.90
N ARG A 196 10.99 -17.63 15.58
CA ARG A 196 12.32 -17.61 16.23
C ARG A 196 13.07 -16.32 15.93
N LEU A 197 12.98 -15.81 14.71
CA LEU A 197 13.59 -14.55 14.31
C LEU A 197 13.00 -13.37 15.10
N VAL A 198 11.67 -13.29 15.20
CA VAL A 198 10.97 -12.23 15.95
C VAL A 198 11.35 -12.28 17.44
N ARG A 199 11.36 -13.47 18.05
CA ARG A 199 11.79 -13.66 19.44
C ARG A 199 13.25 -13.24 19.64
N LEU A 200 14.14 -13.62 18.72
CA LEU A 200 15.55 -13.23 18.78
C LEU A 200 15.70 -11.71 18.78
N PHE A 201 15.03 -11.00 17.84
CA PHE A 201 15.07 -9.54 17.81
C PHE A 201 14.54 -8.92 19.11
N GLY A 202 13.51 -9.50 19.73
CA GLY A 202 12.98 -9.04 21.01
C GLY A 202 13.92 -9.25 22.21
N THR A 203 14.96 -10.08 22.08
CA THR A 203 15.94 -10.33 23.16
C THR A 203 17.22 -9.50 23.03
N LEU A 204 17.48 -8.89 21.87
CA LEU A 204 18.70 -8.14 21.60
C LEU A 204 18.53 -6.66 22.01
N PRO A 205 19.59 -6.00 22.53
CA PRO A 205 19.53 -4.57 22.83
C PRO A 205 19.25 -3.74 21.57
N GLU A 206 18.27 -2.83 21.65
CA GLU A 206 17.83 -2.01 20.50
C GLU A 206 18.99 -1.24 19.85
N GLN A 207 19.85 -0.61 20.66
CA GLN A 207 20.97 0.16 20.14
C GLN A 207 22.00 -0.71 19.40
N GLU A 208 22.33 -1.88 19.94
CA GLU A 208 23.26 -2.81 19.29
C GLU A 208 22.71 -3.28 17.94
N LEU A 209 21.40 -3.58 17.89
CA LEU A 209 20.72 -3.97 16.66
C LEU A 209 20.74 -2.83 15.63
N ALA A 210 20.39 -1.60 16.06
CA ALA A 210 20.37 -0.43 15.19
C ALA A 210 21.76 -0.11 14.63
N THR A 211 22.80 -0.10 15.47
CA THR A 211 24.19 0.14 15.03
C THR A 211 24.66 -0.95 14.07
N THR A 212 24.31 -2.21 14.34
CA THR A 212 24.70 -3.33 13.46
C THR A 212 24.02 -3.23 12.10
N ILE A 213 22.71 -2.95 12.05
CA ILE A 213 21.98 -2.78 10.79
C ILE A 213 22.52 -1.58 10.00
N ASP A 214 22.78 -0.44 10.66
CA ASP A 214 23.38 0.73 10.00
C ASP A 214 24.76 0.40 9.43
N ALA A 215 25.62 -0.28 10.18
CA ALA A 215 26.93 -0.71 9.70
C ALA A 215 26.83 -1.64 8.48
N VAL A 216 25.92 -2.63 8.51
CA VAL A 216 25.68 -3.55 7.40
C VAL A 216 25.09 -2.82 6.18
N SER A 217 24.25 -1.81 6.37
CA SER A 217 23.65 -1.05 5.25
C SER A 217 24.69 -0.34 4.38
N ARG A 218 25.89 -0.10 4.91
CA ARG A 218 26.98 0.62 4.24
C ARG A 218 28.00 -0.29 3.57
N VAL A 219 27.91 -1.62 3.75
CA VAL A 219 28.88 -2.56 3.18
C VAL A 219 28.58 -2.87 1.71
N SER A 220 29.62 -3.21 0.94
CA SER A 220 29.43 -3.64 -0.45
C SER A 220 28.69 -4.98 -0.54
N PRO A 221 28.02 -5.29 -1.66
CA PRO A 221 27.32 -6.56 -1.85
C PRO A 221 28.22 -7.79 -1.65
N GLN A 222 29.50 -7.70 -2.00
CA GLN A 222 30.46 -8.78 -1.80
C GLN A 222 30.74 -9.03 -0.32
N VAL A 223 30.87 -7.97 0.48
CA VAL A 223 31.07 -8.06 1.93
C VAL A 223 29.79 -8.60 2.60
N ALA A 224 28.61 -8.10 2.21
CA ALA A 224 27.34 -8.60 2.73
C ALA A 224 27.18 -10.12 2.51
N ARG A 225 27.51 -10.63 1.32
CA ARG A 225 27.51 -12.09 1.04
C ARG A 225 28.48 -12.86 1.94
N ARG A 226 29.66 -12.31 2.22
CA ARG A 226 30.64 -12.93 3.12
C ARG A 226 30.15 -12.97 4.57
N ILE A 227 29.50 -11.89 5.03
CA ILE A 227 28.86 -11.84 6.36
C ILE A 227 27.77 -12.91 6.45
N LEU A 228 26.83 -12.94 5.51
CA LEU A 228 25.71 -13.90 5.51
C LEU A 228 26.17 -15.36 5.44
N SER A 229 27.15 -15.67 4.57
CA SER A 229 27.70 -17.03 4.48
C SER A 229 28.46 -17.45 5.74
N THR A 230 29.09 -16.52 6.45
CA THR A 230 29.79 -16.80 7.70
C THR A 230 28.80 -16.96 8.85
N ALA A 231 27.79 -16.10 8.96
CA ALA A 231 26.72 -16.23 9.93
C ALA A 231 26.00 -17.59 9.79
N GLY A 232 25.69 -18.01 8.56
CA GLY A 232 25.08 -19.32 8.29
C GLY A 232 25.98 -20.50 8.66
N ARG A 233 27.31 -20.36 8.57
CA ARG A 233 28.25 -21.39 9.05
C ARG A 233 28.29 -21.47 10.57
N ILE A 234 28.39 -20.33 11.25
CA ILE A 234 28.43 -20.25 12.71
C ILE A 234 27.14 -20.82 13.30
N ALA A 235 25.97 -20.41 12.78
CA ALA A 235 24.67 -20.86 13.27
C ALA A 235 24.47 -22.39 13.17
N ARG A 236 25.12 -23.05 12.20
CA ARG A 236 25.11 -24.52 12.08
C ARG A 236 26.04 -25.22 13.06
N LEU A 237 27.05 -24.55 13.58
CA LEU A 237 27.98 -25.10 14.57
C LEU A 237 27.45 -24.96 16.01
N THR A 238 26.49 -24.06 16.23
CA THR A 238 25.86 -23.78 17.53
C THR A 238 24.52 -24.50 17.73
N ARG A 239 24.08 -25.33 16.77
CA ARG A 239 22.94 -26.25 16.91
C ARG A 239 23.46 -27.63 17.26
#